data_AF-A0A3D0NVP0-F1
#
_entry.id   AF-A0A3D0NVP0-F1
#
_cell.length_a   1.000
_cell.length_b   1.000
_cell.length_c   1.000
_cell.angle_alpha   90.00
_cell.angle_beta   90.00
_cell.angle_gamma   90.00
#
_symmetry.space_group_name_H-M   'P 1'
#
loop_
_entity.id
_entity.type
_entity.pdbx_description
1 polymer ?
#
loop_
_entity_poly.entity_id
_entity_poly.type
_entity_poly.pdbx_seq_one_letter_code
_entity_poly.pdbx_strand_id
1 'polypeptide(L)' 'SEYSHALGFWWSSTGIDYFRGYHRNLRAASRADINRYVKTYITGKPRVGVALVAPEAKAKAALTEQDLIGGAK' A
#
# COMPACT_ATOMS: atom_id res chain seq x y z
N SER A 1 -1.99 29.54 -10.03
CA SER A 1 -1.25 28.96 -8.91
C SER A 1 -1.22 27.44 -8.95
N GLU A 2 -2.37 26.77 -8.95
CA GLU A 2 -2.48 25.31 -8.81
C GLU A 2 -1.63 24.48 -9.77
N TYR A 3 -1.61 24.83 -11.07
CA TYR A 3 -0.81 24.08 -12.04
C TYR A 3 0.69 24.19 -11.77
N SER A 4 1.18 25.37 -11.37
CA SER A 4 2.59 25.57 -11.01
C SER A 4 2.97 24.80 -9.75
N HIS A 5 2.08 24.74 -8.75
CA HIS A 5 2.28 23.94 -7.54
C HIS A 5 2.30 22.44 -7.86
N ALA A 6 1.34 21.95 -8.65
CA ALA A 6 1.28 20.56 -9.06
C ALA A 6 2.53 20.17 -9.89
N LEU A 7 2.93 21.01 -10.84
CA LEU A 7 4.12 20.77 -11.67
C LEU A 7 5.40 20.75 -10.82
N GLY A 8 5.54 21.69 -9.88
CA GLY A 8 6.67 21.72 -8.95
C GLY A 8 6.75 20.50 -8.04
N PHE A 9 5.61 20.04 -7.51
CA PHE A 9 5.51 18.80 -6.73
C PHE A 9 5.96 17.57 -7.53
N TRP A 10 5.48 17.41 -8.77
CA TRP A 10 5.82 16.26 -9.59
C TRP A 10 7.27 16.27 -10.04
N TRP A 11 7.81 17.45 -10.36
CA TRP A 11 9.22 17.60 -10.69
C TRP A 11 10.13 17.14 -9.54
N SER A 12 9.82 17.51 -8.30
CA SER A 12 10.66 17.19 -7.15
C SER A 12 10.51 15.77 -6.61
N SER A 13 9.36 15.11 -6.82
CA SER A 13 9.07 13.79 -6.25
C SER A 13 9.31 12.61 -7.20
N THR A 14 9.03 12.77 -8.50
CA THR A 14 9.09 11.66 -9.48
C THR A 14 9.66 12.04 -10.85
N GLY A 15 9.70 13.34 -11.19
CA GLY A 15 10.07 13.86 -12.49
C GLY A 15 8.89 14.12 -13.44
N ILE A 16 9.14 14.94 -14.47
CA ILE A 16 8.11 15.41 -15.41
C ILE A 16 7.59 14.31 -16.34
N ASP A 17 8.45 13.37 -16.73
CA ASP A 17 8.04 12.27 -17.61
C ASP A 17 7.00 11.35 -16.93
N TYR A 18 7.17 11.12 -15.62
CA TYR A 18 6.19 10.39 -14.82
C TYR A 18 4.83 11.11 -14.81
N PHE A 19 4.82 12.42 -14.53
CA PHE A 19 3.60 13.23 -14.53
C PHE A 19 2.88 13.19 -15.88
N ARG A 20 3.60 13.39 -16.98
CA ARG A 20 3.03 13.36 -18.34
C ARG A 20 2.38 12.01 -18.67
N GLY A 21 2.95 10.92 -18.16
CA GLY A 21 2.43 9.56 -18.35
C GLY A 21 1.38 9.12 -17.34
N TYR A 22 1.26 9.79 -16.19
CA TYR A 22 0.57 9.29 -15.00
C TYR A 22 -0.86 8.81 -15.30
N HIS A 23 -1.71 9.68 -15.85
CA HIS A 23 -3.10 9.34 -16.13
C HIS A 23 -3.27 8.27 -17.21
N ARG A 24 -2.40 8.24 -18.22
CA ARG A 24 -2.41 7.20 -19.25
C ARG A 24 -2.10 5.84 -18.64
N ASN A 25 -1.04 5.78 -17.83
CA ASN A 25 -0.59 4.54 -17.19
C ASN A 25 -1.59 4.06 -16.14
N LEU A 26 -2.20 4.97 -15.38
CA LEU A 26 -3.25 4.67 -14.41
C LEU A 26 -4.46 4.01 -15.08
N ARG A 27 -4.92 4.55 -16.21
CA ARG A 27 -6.05 3.99 -16.98
C ARG A 27 -5.72 2.69 -17.71
N ALA A 28 -4.45 2.40 -17.94
CA ALA A 28 -4.02 1.17 -18.59
C ALA A 28 -4.00 -0.04 -17.63
N ALA A 29 -4.10 0.17 -16.32
CA ALA A 29 -4.09 -0.91 -15.33
C ALA A 29 -5.34 -1.81 -15.47
N SER A 30 -5.13 -3.09 -15.75
CA SER A 30 -6.21 -4.07 -15.91
C SER A 30 -6.53 -4.81 -14.61
N ARG A 31 -7.69 -5.47 -14.58
CA ARG A 31 -8.05 -6.43 -13.49
C ARG A 31 -6.99 -7.53 -13.33
N ALA A 32 -6.40 -7.98 -14.44
CA ALA A 32 -5.37 -9.01 -14.42
C ALA A 32 -4.07 -8.48 -13.76
N ASP A 33 -3.69 -7.24 -14.02
CA ASP A 33 -2.52 -6.61 -13.38
C ASP A 33 -2.71 -6.46 -11.88
N ILE A 34 -3.90 -6.05 -11.43
CA ILE A 34 -4.26 -5.94 -10.01
C ILE A 34 -4.18 -7.32 -9.34
N ASN A 35 -4.82 -8.34 -9.94
CA ASN A 35 -4.78 -9.69 -9.41
C ASN A 35 -3.35 -10.25 -9.33
N ARG A 36 -2.52 -9.97 -10.34
CA ARG A 36 -1.10 -10.35 -10.35
C ARG A 36 -0.37 -9.67 -9.19
N TYR A 37 -0.49 -8.35 -9.04
CA TYR A 37 0.15 -7.59 -7.97
C TYR A 37 -0.23 -8.11 -6.57
N VAL A 38 -1.52 -8.32 -6.31
CA VAL A 38 -2.02 -8.82 -5.02
C VAL A 38 -1.43 -10.20 -4.70
N LYS A 39 -1.41 -11.12 -5.67
CA LYS A 39 -0.81 -12.45 -5.48
C LYS A 39 0.70 -12.40 -5.30
N THR A 40 1.38 -11.49 -6.00
CA THR A 40 2.85 -11.38 -5.94
C THR A 40 3.32 -10.74 -4.64
N TYR A 41 2.61 -9.77 -4.10
CA TYR A 41 3.14 -8.93 -3.01
C TYR A 41 2.28 -8.85 -1.75
N ILE A 42 1.00 -9.24 -1.80
CA ILE A 42 0.08 -9.04 -0.66
C ILE A 42 -0.36 -10.38 -0.05
N THR A 43 -1.05 -11.22 -0.82
CA THR A 43 -1.68 -12.44 -0.28
C THR A 43 -0.63 -13.53 -0.02
N GLY A 44 -0.65 -14.08 1.19
CA GLY A 44 0.27 -15.14 1.60
C GLY A 44 1.74 -14.71 1.65
N LYS A 45 2.01 -13.40 1.63
CA LYS A 45 3.36 -12.84 1.76
C LYS A 45 3.64 -12.45 3.20
N PRO A 46 4.92 -12.48 3.63
CA PRO A 46 5.30 -12.00 4.96
C PRO A 46 4.74 -10.61 5.22
N ARG A 47 4.06 -10.43 6.36
CA ARG A 47 3.46 -9.15 6.75
C ARG A 47 3.60 -8.89 8.25
N VAL A 48 3.56 -7.61 8.61
CA VAL A 48 3.50 -7.14 9.99
C VAL A 48 2.22 -6.34 10.18
N GLY A 49 1.36 -6.79 11.10
CA GLY A 49 0.23 -6.04 11.62
C GLY A 49 0.62 -5.33 12.90
N VAL A 50 0.06 -4.13 13.12
CA VAL A 50 0.22 -3.39 14.38
C VAL A 50 -1.17 -3.12 14.92
N ALA A 51 -1.39 -3.48 16.19
CA ALA A 51 -2.63 -3.22 16.89
C ALA A 51 -2.34 -2.39 18.14
N LEU A 52 -2.95 -1.21 18.22
CA LEU A 52 -2.96 -0.40 19.43
C LEU A 52 -4.28 -0.66 20.16
N VAL A 53 -4.20 -1.29 21.34
CA VAL A 53 -5.37 -1.72 22.11
C VAL A 53 -5.20 -1.41 23.59
N ALA A 54 -6.31 -1.09 24.26
CA ALA A 54 -6.34 -0.98 25.72
C ALA A 54 -6.04 -2.35 26.38
N PRO A 55 -5.43 -2.41 27.58
CA PRO A 55 -5.08 -3.67 28.23
C PRO A 55 -6.25 -4.65 28.38
N GLU A 56 -7.44 -4.14 28.72
CA GLU A 56 -8.66 -4.93 28.91
C GLU A 56 -9.15 -5.51 27.59
N ALA A 57 -9.00 -4.77 26.49
CA ALA A 57 -9.34 -5.21 25.15
C ALA A 57 -8.37 -6.28 24.65
N LYS A 58 -7.07 -6.14 24.96
CA LYS A 58 -6.05 -7.16 24.64
C LYS A 58 -6.36 -8.49 25.34
N ALA A 59 -6.73 -8.43 26.62
CA ALA A 59 -7.07 -9.61 27.40
C ALA A 59 -8.31 -10.34 26.86
N LYS A 60 -9.35 -9.59 26.45
CA LYS A 60 -10.57 -10.16 25.85
C LYS A 60 -10.35 -10.71 24.43
N ALA A 61 -9.54 -10.03 23.63
CA ALA A 61 -9.29 -10.42 22.24
C ALA A 61 -8.30 -11.58 22.10
N ALA A 62 -7.60 -11.94 23.18
CA ALA A 62 -6.57 -12.98 23.21
C ALA A 62 -5.51 -12.83 22.09
N LEU A 63 -5.22 -11.58 21.69
CA LEU A 63 -4.27 -11.28 20.62
C LEU A 63 -2.85 -11.68 21.03
N THR A 64 -2.22 -12.50 20.20
CA THR A 64 -0.82 -12.90 20.32
C THR A 64 0.03 -12.19 19.27
N GLU A 65 1.35 -12.20 19.46
CA GLU A 65 2.29 -11.69 18.45
C GLU A 65 2.20 -12.46 17.13
N GLN A 66 1.88 -13.76 17.18
CA GLN A 66 1.72 -14.60 16.00
C GLN A 66 0.51 -14.19 15.14
N ASP A 67 -0.54 -13.62 15.75
CA ASP A 67 -1.70 -13.10 15.00
C ASP A 67 -1.34 -11.85 14.19
N LEU A 68 -0.31 -11.12 14.64
CA LEU A 68 0.17 -9.89 14.02
C LEU A 68 1.27 -10.13 13.00
N ILE A 69 2.05 -11.21 13.16
CA ILE A 69 3.11 -11.57 12.24
C ILE A 69 2.59 -12.63 11.27
N GLY A 70 2.33 -12.23 10.03
CA GLY A 70 1.99 -13.19 8.99
C GLY A 70 3.24 -13.91 8.51
N GLY A 71 3.55 -15.07 9.11
CA GLY A 71 4.55 -16.02 8.60
C GLY A 71 3.90 -17.06 7.69
N ALA A 72 4.58 -17.44 6.61
CA ALA A 72 4.15 -18.54 5.77
C ALA A 72 3.99 -19.81 6.62
N LYS A 73 2.80 -20.44 6.56
CA LYS A 73 2.70 -21.88 6.80
C LYS A 73 3.22 -22.62 5.58
#